data_AF-A0A3C0W481-F1
#
_entry.id   AF-A0A3C0W481-F1
#
_cell.length_a   1.000
_cell.length_b   1.000
_cell.length_c   1.000
_cell.angle_alpha   90.00
_cell.angle_beta   90.00
_cell.angle_gamma   90.00
#
_symmetry.space_group_name_H-M   'P 1'
#
loop_
_entity.id
_entity.type
_entity.pdbx_description
1 polymer ?
#
loop_
_entity_poly.entity_id
_entity_poly.type
_entity_poly.pdbx_seq_one_letter_code
_entity_poly.pdbx_strand_id
1 'polypeptide(L)'
;LFMALGSFTEAGLVFACVPLALVGGALALLLRGMPFSVSAAVGFIAVSGVATLNGLVLMQAIRERLQAGAAPRLAAIEGAFSRLRAVLTTALVAIVGFI
;
A
#
# COMPACT_ATOMS: atom_id res chain seq x y z
N LEU A 1 -4.83 13.59 -2.56
CA LEU A 1 -5.11 12.45 -3.45
C LEU A 1 -5.70 12.91 -4.80
N PHE A 2 -6.76 13.73 -4.81
CA PHE A 2 -7.40 14.23 -6.05
C PHE A 2 -6.51 15.16 -6.89
N MET A 3 -5.73 16.05 -6.26
CA MET A 3 -4.80 16.96 -6.96
C MET A 3 -3.50 16.30 -7.46
N ALA A 4 -3.14 15.10 -6.99
CA ALA A 4 -1.86 14.47 -7.30
C ALA A 4 -1.91 13.45 -8.46
N LEU A 5 -3.09 12.89 -8.77
CA LEU A 5 -3.23 11.75 -9.69
C LEU A 5 -4.13 12.04 -10.91
N GLY A 6 -4.97 13.07 -10.88
CA GLY A 6 -5.80 13.49 -12.03
C GLY A 6 -6.78 12.44 -12.58
N SER A 7 -6.93 11.27 -11.92
CA SER A 7 -7.76 10.16 -12.39
C SER A 7 -8.39 9.38 -11.23
N PHE A 8 -9.72 9.27 -11.25
CA PHE A 8 -10.51 8.53 -10.25
C PHE A 8 -10.10 7.06 -10.11
N THR A 9 -9.63 6.42 -11.18
CA THR A 9 -9.26 5.00 -11.20
C THR A 9 -8.06 4.72 -10.30
N GLU A 10 -7.07 5.61 -10.28
CA GLU A 10 -5.88 5.44 -9.43
C GLU A 10 -6.16 5.76 -7.97
N ALA A 11 -6.97 6.79 -7.72
CA ALA A 11 -7.44 7.06 -6.37
C ALA A 11 -8.20 5.85 -5.81
N GLY A 12 -9.06 5.21 -6.63
CA GLY A 12 -9.76 3.98 -6.26
C GLY A 12 -8.83 2.80 -5.97
N LEU A 13 -7.78 2.61 -6.76
CA LEU A 13 -6.80 1.54 -6.56
C LEU A 13 -5.96 1.75 -5.28
N VAL A 14 -5.55 2.98 -4.98
CA VAL A 14 -4.88 3.29 -3.70
C VAL A 14 -5.85 3.12 -2.53
N PHE A 15 -7.11 3.52 -2.71
CA PHE A 15 -8.13 3.35 -1.68
C PHE A 15 -8.41 1.88 -1.39
N ALA A 16 -8.27 0.98 -2.37
CA ALA A 16 -8.39 -0.46 -2.18
C ALA A 16 -7.26 -1.06 -1.32
N CYS A 17 -6.09 -0.41 -1.23
CA CYS A 17 -5.02 -0.83 -0.31
C CYS A 17 -5.38 -0.60 1.17
N VAL A 18 -6.23 0.40 1.47
CA VAL A 18 -6.63 0.73 2.85
C VAL A 18 -7.45 -0.40 3.52
N PRO A 19 -8.55 -0.91 2.94
CA PRO A 19 -9.28 -2.03 3.53
C PRO A 19 -8.43 -3.30 3.55
N LEU A 20 -7.54 -3.50 2.57
CA LEU A 20 -6.63 -4.65 2.57
C LEU A 20 -5.66 -4.61 3.77
N ALA A 21 -5.10 -3.43 4.07
CA ALA A 21 -4.25 -3.20 5.25
C ALA A 21 -5.02 -3.41 6.56
N LEU A 22 -6.26 -2.93 6.63
CA LEU A 22 -7.17 -3.13 7.76
C LEU A 22 -7.49 -4.61 8.00
N VAL A 23 -7.82 -5.35 6.94
CA VAL A 23 -8.07 -6.81 7.03
C VAL A 23 -6.82 -7.53 7.50
N GLY A 24 -5.65 -7.21 6.95
CA GLY A 24 -4.37 -7.81 7.36
C GLY A 24 -4.06 -7.59 8.85
N GLY A 25 -4.22 -6.36 9.34
CA GLY A 25 -4.01 -6.08 10.77
C GLY A 25 -5.07 -6.71 11.67
N ALA A 26 -6.33 -6.81 11.22
CA ALA A 26 -7.40 -7.47 11.97
C ALA A 26 -7.13 -8.96 12.11
N LEU A 27 -6.67 -9.60 11.03
CA LEU A 27 -6.23 -10.99 11.02
C LEU A 27 -5.04 -11.21 11.97
N ALA A 28 -4.08 -10.29 11.99
CA ALA A 28 -2.92 -10.37 12.88
C ALA A 28 -3.31 -10.28 14.37
N LEU A 29 -4.27 -9.42 14.72
CA LEU A 29 -4.82 -9.38 16.08
C LEU A 29 -5.59 -10.63 16.44
N LEU A 30 -6.39 -11.15 15.51
CA LEU A 30 -7.18 -12.36 15.71
C LEU A 30 -6.27 -13.57 15.97
N LEU A 31 -5.19 -13.71 15.19
CA LEU A 31 -4.16 -14.74 15.38
C LEU A 31 -3.41 -14.59 16.71
N ARG A 32 -3.21 -13.35 17.18
CA ARG A 32 -2.52 -13.07 18.44
C ARG A 32 -3.44 -13.17 19.66
N GLY A 33 -4.75 -13.32 19.46
CA GLY A 33 -5.75 -13.45 20.53
C GLY A 33 -5.86 -12.23 21.44
N MET A 34 -5.40 -11.05 20.97
CA MET A 34 -5.35 -9.83 21.78
C MET A 34 -6.60 -8.97 21.54
N PRO A 35 -7.18 -8.36 22.59
CA PRO A 35 -8.29 -7.44 22.43
C PRO A 35 -7.85 -6.18 21.67
N PHE A 36 -8.79 -5.56 20.96
CA PHE A 36 -8.57 -4.31 20.24
C PHE A 36 -8.28 -3.19 21.26
N SER A 37 -7.01 -2.82 21.41
CA SER A 37 -6.54 -1.81 22.36
C SER A 37 -6.21 -0.48 21.65
N VAL A 38 -6.01 0.60 22.41
CA VAL A 38 -5.60 1.90 21.86
C VAL A 38 -4.28 1.79 21.09
N SER A 39 -3.35 0.95 21.57
CA SER A 39 -2.08 0.69 20.87
C SER A 39 -2.29 -0.02 19.53
N ALA A 40 -3.22 -0.97 19.46
CA ALA A 40 -3.58 -1.64 18.22
C ALA A 40 -4.21 -0.67 17.21
N ALA A 41 -5.09 0.23 17.68
CA ALA A 41 -5.71 1.25 16.83
C ALA A 41 -4.68 2.20 16.18
N VAL A 42 -3.67 2.64 16.94
CA VAL A 42 -2.54 3.44 16.40
C VAL A 42 -1.75 2.64 15.35
N GLY A 43 -1.53 1.34 15.59
CA GLY A 43 -0.89 0.45 14.63
C GLY A 43 -1.65 0.35 13.30
N PHE A 44 -2.98 0.21 13.33
CA PHE A 44 -3.79 0.20 12.12
C PHE A 44 -3.68 1.49 11.30
N ILE A 45 -3.67 2.64 11.97
CA ILE A 45 -3.53 3.94 11.30
C ILE A 45 -2.16 4.03 10.63
N ALA A 46 -1.09 3.63 11.32
CA ALA A 46 0.27 3.63 10.79
C ALA A 46 0.41 2.71 9.56
N VAL A 47 -0.06 1.47 9.65
CA VAL A 47 0.00 0.49 8.55
C VAL A 47 -0.84 0.95 7.36
N SER A 48 -2.02 1.52 7.60
CA SER A 48 -2.86 2.10 6.54
C SER A 48 -2.16 3.25 5.82
N GLY A 49 -1.45 4.11 6.56
CA GLY A 49 -0.64 5.19 6.00
C GLY A 49 0.51 4.69 5.12
N VAL A 50 1.28 3.72 5.61
CA VAL A 50 2.38 3.09 4.85
C VAL A 50 1.84 2.39 3.59
N ALA A 51 0.72 1.66 3.70
CA ALA A 51 0.08 1.01 2.55
C ALA A 51 -0.39 2.02 1.50
N THR A 52 -0.95 3.15 1.92
CA THR A 52 -1.39 4.23 1.03
C THR A 52 -0.20 4.86 0.30
N LEU A 53 0.89 5.15 1.02
CA LEU A 53 2.12 5.71 0.44
C LEU A 53 2.77 4.74 -0.56
N ASN A 54 2.91 3.47 -0.18
CA ASN A 54 3.43 2.43 -1.07
C ASN A 54 2.56 2.25 -2.32
N GLY A 55 1.22 2.28 -2.17
CA GLY A 55 0.28 2.22 -3.30
C GLY A 55 0.38 3.43 -4.24
N LEU A 56 0.54 4.63 -3.68
CA LEU A 56 0.76 5.87 -4.43
C LEU A 56 2.04 5.82 -5.26
N VAL A 57 3.16 5.41 -4.64
CA VAL A 57 4.46 5.31 -5.31
C VAL A 57 4.43 4.26 -6.42
N LEU A 58 3.76 3.13 -6.20
CA LEU A 58 3.55 2.11 -7.22
C LEU A 58 2.73 2.66 -8.39
N MET A 59 1.63 3.36 -8.11
CA MET A 59 0.79 3.95 -9.15
C MET A 59 1.52 4.99 -9.98
N GLN A 60 2.30 5.87 -9.35
CA GLN A 60 3.13 6.84 -10.07
C GLN A 60 4.11 6.15 -11.02
N ALA A 61 4.76 5.06 -10.59
CA ALA A 61 5.66 4.30 -11.45
C ALA A 61 4.94 3.61 -12.63
N ILE A 62 3.73 3.08 -12.41
CA ILE A 62 2.90 2.50 -13.47
C ILE A 62 2.48 3.60 -14.46
N ARG A 63 2.10 4.78 -13.96
CA ARG A 63 1.69 5.93 -14.78
C ARG A 63 2.83 6.47 -15.64
N GLU A 64 4.05 6.60 -15.10
CA GLU A 64 5.24 6.98 -15.89
C GLU A 64 5.47 6.00 -17.05
N ARG A 65 5.31 4.69 -16.83
CA ARG A 65 5.46 3.66 -17.87
C ARG A 65 4.33 3.70 -18.90
N LEU A 66 3.10 3.95 -18.47
CA LEU A 66 1.95 4.16 -19.37
C LEU A 66 2.16 5.38 -20.26
N GLN A 67 2.66 6.49 -19.70
CA GLN A 67 2.98 7.71 -20.47
C GLN A 67 4.14 7.49 -21.45
N ALA A 68 5.08 6.59 -21.14
CA ALA A 68 6.13 6.16 -22.05
C ALA A 68 5.62 5.26 -23.21
N GLY A 69 4.31 5.02 -23.32
CA GLY A 69 3.69 4.24 -24.39
C GLY A 69 3.65 2.72 -24.15
N ALA A 70 4.00 2.25 -22.96
CA ALA A 70 3.95 0.83 -22.63
C ALA A 70 2.50 0.33 -22.49
N ALA A 71 2.24 -0.91 -22.92
CA ALA A 71 0.93 -1.53 -22.75
C ALA A 71 0.55 -1.62 -21.25
N PRO A 72 -0.72 -1.38 -20.86
CA PRO A 72 -1.13 -1.32 -19.45
C PRO A 72 -0.74 -2.55 -18.63
N ARG A 73 -0.80 -3.73 -19.26
CA ARG A 73 -0.45 -5.00 -18.61
C ARG A 73 1.05 -5.13 -18.35
N LEU A 74 1.88 -4.70 -19.31
CA LEU A 74 3.34 -4.69 -19.16
C LEU A 74 3.76 -3.64 -18.12
N ALA A 75 3.20 -2.44 -18.19
CA ALA A 75 3.45 -1.37 -17.23
C ALA A 75 3.11 -1.78 -15.79
N ALA A 76 2.01 -2.51 -15.59
CA ALA A 76 1.64 -3.04 -14.27
C ALA A 76 2.63 -4.08 -13.75
N ILE A 77 3.05 -5.05 -14.58
CA ILE A 77 4.00 -6.11 -14.19
C ILE A 77 5.37 -5.53 -13.87
N GLU A 78 5.91 -4.69 -14.75
CA GLU A 78 7.23 -4.08 -14.57
C GLU A 78 7.24 -3.02 -13.47
N GLY A 79 6.17 -2.23 -13.35
CA GLY A 79 5.96 -1.30 -12.26
C GLY A 79 5.96 -2.03 -10.91
N ALA A 80 5.20 -3.12 -10.81
CA ALA A 80 5.18 -3.98 -9.64
C ALA A 80 6.55 -4.58 -9.32
N PHE A 81 7.24 -5.18 -10.29
CA PHE A 81 8.57 -5.79 -10.09
C PHE A 81 9.63 -4.77 -9.64
N SER A 82 9.65 -3.56 -10.22
CA SER A 82 10.64 -2.55 -9.87
C SER A 82 10.48 -2.04 -8.43
N ARG A 83 9.24 -2.00 -7.93
CA ARG A 83 8.89 -1.46 -6.61
C ARG A 83 8.67 -2.54 -5.55
N LEU A 84 8.53 -3.81 -5.93
CA LEU A 84 8.38 -4.92 -5.00
C LEU A 84 9.48 -4.91 -3.93
N ARG A 85 10.74 -4.66 -4.34
CA ARG A 85 11.87 -4.52 -3.41
C ARG A 85 11.66 -3.38 -2.42
N ALA A 86 11.18 -2.22 -2.88
CA ALA A 86 11.02 -1.03 -2.04
C ALA A 86 9.86 -1.19 -1.06
N VAL A 87 8.75 -1.77 -1.53
CA VAL A 87 7.58 -2.09 -0.70
C VAL A 87 7.92 -3.13 0.35
N LEU A 88 8.68 -4.17 0.00
CA LEU A 88 9.12 -5.19 0.96
C LEU A 88 10.04 -4.58 2.03
N THR A 89 11.02 -3.75 1.65
CA THR A 89 11.90 -3.10 2.64
C THR A 89 11.12 -2.19 3.59
N THR A 90 10.18 -1.38 3.08
CA THR A 90 9.37 -0.49 3.95
C THR A 90 8.41 -1.27 4.84
N ALA A 91 7.81 -2.35 4.32
CA ALA A 91 6.95 -3.23 5.11
C ALA A 91 7.74 -3.95 6.22
N LEU A 92 8.93 -4.48 5.91
CA LEU A 92 9.80 -5.14 6.88
C LEU A 92 10.26 -4.17 7.97
N VAL A 93 10.68 -2.95 7.59
CA VAL A 93 11.05 -1.89 8.55
C VAL A 93 9.87 -1.55 9.46
N ALA A 94 8.65 -1.44 8.91
CA ALA A 94 7.46 -1.17 9.71
C ALA A 94 7.15 -2.30 10.70
N ILE A 95 7.28 -3.57 10.28
CA ILE A 95 7.06 -4.73 11.16
C ILE A 95 8.08 -4.76 12.29
N VAL A 96 9.37 -4.56 11.98
CA VAL A 96 10.44 -4.55 12.99
C VAL A 96 10.28 -3.38 13.97
N GLY A 97 9.84 -2.20 13.51
CA GLY A 97 9.60 -1.05 14.37
C GLY A 97 8.37 -1.16 15.28
N PHE A 98 7.46 -2.10 15.00
CA PHE A 98 6.25 -2.36 15.79
C PHE A 98 6.35 -3.59 16.71
N ILE A 99 7.44 -4.38 16.59
CA ILE A 99 7.80 -5.45 17.54
C ILE A 99 8.47 -4.82 18.76
#